data_AF-A0A947NH03-F1
#
_entry.id   AF-A0A947NH03-F1
#
_cell.length_a   1.000
_cell.length_b   1.000
_cell.length_c   1.000
_cell.angle_alpha   90.00
_cell.angle_beta   90.00
_cell.angle_gamma   90.00
#
_symmetry.space_group_name_H-M   'P 1'
#
loop_
_entity.id
_entity.type
_entity.pdbx_description
1 polymer ?
#
loop_
_entity_poly.entity_id
_entity_poly.type
_entity_poly.pdbx_seq_one_letter_code
_entity_poly.pdbx_strand_id
1 'polypeptide(L)'
;VAGLLTFQAPQSAPDPLVTASIIASALLIAYIPLTHMSHFFVKWFTWHKIRWDDEHNVRGGRIEKMIEQALQYPVSWSAAHIKGDGKKTWADVATEDVPE
;
A
#
# COMPACT_ATOMS: atom_id res chain seq x y z
N VAL A 1 -17.12 20.42 -21.59
CA VAL A 1 -17.13 19.17 -20.80
C VAL A 1 -17.67 17.99 -21.60
N ALA A 2 -18.88 18.05 -22.18
CA ALA A 2 -19.42 16.95 -23.00
C ALA A 2 -18.47 16.49 -24.12
N GLY A 3 -17.91 17.42 -24.91
CA GLY A 3 -16.95 17.10 -25.97
C GLY A 3 -15.68 16.39 -25.50
N LEU A 4 -15.24 16.61 -24.25
CA LEU A 4 -14.09 15.91 -23.67
C LEU A 4 -14.42 14.43 -23.39
N LEU A 5 -15.63 14.16 -22.90
CA LEU A 5 -16.11 12.81 -22.60
C LEU A 5 -16.46 12.03 -23.88
N THR A 6 -16.81 12.73 -24.95
CA THR A 6 -17.18 12.15 -26.25
C THR A 6 -16.10 12.27 -27.31
N PHE A 7 -14.88 12.67 -26.94
CA PHE A 7 -13.73 12.84 -27.85
C PHE A 7 -14.02 13.71 -29.08
N GLN A 8 -14.79 14.78 -28.92
CA GLN A 8 -15.07 15.76 -29.96
C GLN A 8 -14.08 16.93 -29.87
N ALA A 9 -13.46 17.27 -31.00
CA ALA A 9 -12.60 18.43 -31.10
C ALA A 9 -13.40 19.73 -30.86
N PRO A 10 -12.82 20.72 -30.16
CA PRO A 10 -13.49 22.00 -29.96
C PRO A 10 -13.61 22.72 -31.31
N GLN A 11 -14.75 23.36 -31.55
CA GLN A 11 -15.00 24.12 -32.78
C GLN A 11 -14.13 25.39 -32.88
N SER A 12 -13.59 25.86 -31.76
CA SER A 12 -12.68 27.01 -31.67
C SER A 12 -11.62 26.77 -30.60
N ALA A 13 -10.47 27.43 -30.72
CA ALA A 13 -9.42 27.35 -29.70
C ALA A 13 -9.94 27.89 -28.34
N PRO A 14 -9.83 27.11 -27.24
CA PRO A 14 -10.20 27.57 -25.92
C PRO A 14 -9.21 28.62 -25.39
N ASP A 15 -9.63 29.38 -24.38
CA ASP A 15 -8.77 30.31 -23.65
C ASP A 15 -7.47 29.61 -23.17
N PRO A 16 -6.29 30.26 -23.26
CA PRO A 16 -5.03 29.66 -22.85
C PRO A 16 -5.01 29.15 -21.41
N LEU A 17 -5.66 29.85 -20.48
CA LEU A 17 -5.75 29.44 -19.08
C LEU A 17 -6.61 28.18 -18.93
N VAL A 18 -7.71 28.10 -19.68
CA VAL A 18 -8.56 26.90 -19.72
C VAL A 18 -7.76 25.72 -20.27
N THR A 19 -7.01 25.93 -21.36
CA THR A 19 -6.15 24.89 -21.94
C THR A 19 -5.09 24.41 -20.95
N ALA A 20 -4.40 25.33 -20.27
CA ALA A 20 -3.42 24.99 -19.24
C ALA A 20 -4.04 24.20 -18.08
N SER A 21 -5.23 24.60 -17.61
CA SER A 21 -5.94 23.90 -16.53
C SER A 21 -6.32 22.46 -16.90
N ILE A 22 -6.74 22.23 -18.15
CA ILE A 22 -7.08 20.89 -18.65
C ILE A 22 -5.81 20.02 -18.69
N ILE A 23 -4.71 20.55 -19.23
CA ILE A 23 -3.42 19.85 -19.29
C ILE A 23 -2.92 19.50 -17.89
N ALA A 24 -2.90 20.47 -16.97
CA ALA A 24 -2.47 20.27 -15.59
C ALA A 24 -3.35 19.22 -14.87
N SER A 25 -4.66 19.26 -15.09
CA SER A 25 -5.59 18.28 -14.51
C SER A 25 -5.36 16.87 -15.05
N ALA A 26 -5.13 16.73 -16.37
CA ALA A 26 -4.83 15.45 -17.00
C ALA A 26 -3.51 14.86 -16.49
N LEU A 27 -2.47 15.70 -16.36
CA LEU A 27 -1.19 15.30 -15.78
C LEU A 27 -1.33 14.87 -14.32
N LEU A 28 -2.10 15.61 -13.52
CA LEU A 28 -2.38 15.25 -12.13
C LEU A 28 -3.09 13.89 -12.04
N ILE A 29 -4.14 13.67 -12.83
CA ILE A 29 -4.87 12.39 -12.86
C ILE A 29 -3.94 11.24 -13.27
N ALA A 30 -3.10 11.46 -14.27
CA ALA A 30 -2.10 10.47 -14.70
C ALA A 30 -1.02 10.21 -13.63
N TYR A 31 -0.73 11.20 -12.77
CA TYR A 31 0.28 11.09 -11.71
C TYR A 31 -0.23 10.41 -10.44
N ILE A 32 -1.51 10.57 -10.08
CA ILE A 32 -2.14 9.94 -8.89
C ILE A 32 -1.78 8.44 -8.72
N PRO A 33 -1.92 7.56 -9.74
CA PRO A 33 -1.62 6.13 -9.58
C PRO A 33 -0.13 5.84 -9.30
N LEU A 34 0.78 6.76 -9.60
CA LEU A 34 2.22 6.63 -9.37
C LEU A 34 2.67 7.15 -8.00
N THR A 35 1.74 7.51 -7.13
CA THR A 35 2.02 8.06 -5.80
C THR A 35 1.33 7.27 -4.69
N HIS A 36 1.64 7.63 -3.44
CA HIS A 36 0.94 7.12 -2.27
C HIS A 36 -0.56 7.48 -2.23
N MET A 37 -1.01 8.45 -3.04
CA MET A 37 -2.44 8.79 -3.18
C MET A 37 -3.26 7.68 -3.84
N SER A 38 -2.63 6.78 -4.61
CA SER A 38 -3.27 5.58 -5.16
C SER A 38 -3.95 4.73 -4.10
N HIS A 39 -3.42 4.75 -2.87
CA HIS A 39 -4.01 4.05 -1.73
C HIS A 39 -5.47 4.44 -1.50
N PHE A 40 -5.84 5.72 -1.65
CA PHE A 40 -7.22 6.17 -1.45
C PHE A 40 -8.18 5.54 -2.47
N PHE A 41 -7.79 5.55 -3.75
CA PHE A 41 -8.59 4.98 -4.83
C PHE A 41 -8.73 3.46 -4.69
N VAL A 42 -7.61 2.75 -4.49
CA VAL A 42 -7.62 1.29 -4.37
C VAL A 42 -8.41 0.87 -3.14
N LYS A 43 -8.22 1.54 -2.00
CA LYS A 43 -8.96 1.28 -0.77
C LYS A 43 -10.47 1.33 -0.99
N TRP A 44 -11.01 2.30 -1.73
CA TRP A 44 -12.46 2.35 -1.99
C TRP A 44 -13.00 1.03 -2.57
N PHE A 45 -12.30 0.41 -3.52
CA PHE A 45 -12.73 -0.84 -4.16
C PHE A 45 -12.35 -2.09 -3.36
N THR A 46 -11.22 -2.06 -2.66
CA THR A 46 -10.67 -3.25 -2.00
C THR A 46 -10.90 -3.26 -0.49
N TRP A 47 -11.50 -2.21 0.10
CA TRP A 47 -11.63 -2.07 1.55
C TRP A 47 -12.29 -3.28 2.18
N HIS A 48 -13.43 -3.72 1.64
CA HIS A 48 -14.15 -4.87 2.18
C HIS A 48 -13.40 -6.19 2.01
N LYS A 49 -12.58 -6.32 0.96
CA LYS A 49 -11.74 -7.50 0.83
C LYS A 49 -10.62 -7.43 1.85
N ILE A 50 -9.75 -6.43 1.76
CA ILE A 50 -8.57 -6.30 2.63
C ILE A 50 -8.92 -6.34 4.12
N ARG A 51 -10.05 -5.74 4.53
CA ARG A 51 -10.45 -5.69 5.95
C ARG A 51 -11.00 -7.02 6.49
N TRP A 52 -11.56 -7.88 5.64
CA TRP A 52 -12.22 -9.13 6.05
C TRP A 52 -11.69 -10.37 5.33
N ASP A 53 -10.53 -10.27 4.67
CA ASP A 53 -9.85 -11.39 4.00
C ASP A 53 -9.05 -12.24 5.00
N ASP A 54 -9.73 -12.64 6.08
CA ASP A 54 -9.15 -13.47 7.15
C ASP A 54 -9.13 -14.94 6.69
N GLU A 55 -8.03 -15.36 6.06
CA GLU A 55 -7.79 -16.75 5.67
C GLU A 55 -7.23 -17.55 6.87
N HIS A 56 -7.77 -18.75 7.13
CA HIS A 56 -7.32 -19.60 8.23
C HIS A 56 -5.91 -20.15 7.99
N ASN A 57 -5.03 -20.06 8.99
CA ASN A 57 -3.70 -20.66 8.91
C ASN A 57 -3.74 -22.18 9.11
N VAL A 58 -3.52 -22.94 8.03
CA VAL A 58 -3.43 -24.41 8.05
C VAL A 58 -1.97 -24.88 8.06
N ARG A 59 -1.72 -26.00 8.74
CA ARG A 59 -0.40 -26.64 8.77
C ARG A 59 0.04 -27.07 7.37
N GLY A 60 1.29 -26.77 7.01
CA GLY A 60 1.89 -26.91 5.69
C GLY A 60 1.42 -25.87 4.66
N GLY A 61 0.51 -24.96 5.06
CA GLY A 61 -0.14 -23.99 4.19
C GLY A 61 0.77 -22.84 3.74
N ARG A 62 0.23 -22.00 2.85
CA ARG A 62 0.93 -20.81 2.36
C ARG A 62 1.23 -19.81 3.48
N ILE A 63 0.25 -19.57 4.36
CA ILE A 63 0.34 -18.60 5.45
C ILE A 63 1.40 -19.03 6.46
N GLU A 64 1.40 -20.31 6.89
CA GLU A 64 2.41 -20.84 7.81
C GLU A 64 3.83 -20.62 7.28
N LYS A 65 4.08 -20.95 6.00
CA LYS A 65 5.40 -20.72 5.37
C LYS A 65 5.81 -19.26 5.34
N MET A 66 4.86 -18.35 5.09
CA MET A 66 5.13 -16.91 5.14
C MET A 66 5.46 -16.42 6.55
N ILE A 67 4.75 -16.94 7.56
CA ILE A 67 5.02 -16.65 8.98
C ILE A 67 6.40 -17.19 9.36
N GLU A 68 6.74 -18.44 9.02
CA GLU A 68 8.06 -19.03 9.27
C GLU A 68 9.20 -18.19 8.67
N GLN A 69 9.02 -17.68 7.44
CA GLN A 69 9.99 -16.78 6.81
C GLN A 69 10.10 -15.44 7.56
N ALA A 70 8.97 -14.84 7.94
CA ALA A 70 8.94 -13.58 8.67
C ALA A 70 9.58 -13.71 10.06
N LEU A 71 9.46 -14.88 10.70
CA LEU A 71 10.08 -15.17 12.00
C LEU A 71 11.62 -15.13 11.93
N GLN A 72 12.22 -15.34 10.76
CA GLN A 72 13.68 -15.24 10.56
C GLN A 72 14.17 -13.80 10.37
N TYR A 73 13.28 -12.80 10.25
CA TYR A 73 13.72 -11.43 10.05
C TYR A 73 14.38 -10.86 11.31
N PRO A 74 15.52 -10.14 11.17
CA PRO A 74 16.19 -9.53 12.30
C PRO A 74 15.33 -8.40 12.88
N VAL A 75 15.29 -8.33 14.20
CA VAL A 75 14.51 -7.32 14.92
C VAL A 75 15.37 -6.08 15.14
N SER A 76 15.04 -4.99 14.44
CA SER A 76 15.70 -3.69 14.59
C SER A 76 14.97 -2.74 15.56
N TRP A 77 13.96 -3.24 16.27
CA TRP A 77 13.12 -2.41 17.14
C TRP A 77 13.83 -2.12 18.46
N SER A 78 14.05 -0.84 18.73
CA SER A 78 14.83 -0.35 19.88
C SER A 78 14.11 -0.40 21.24
N ALA A 79 12.91 -0.99 21.31
CA ALA A 79 12.20 -1.11 22.57
C ALA A 79 12.98 -2.01 23.55
N ALA A 80 13.29 -1.49 24.74
CA ALA A 80 14.14 -2.17 25.71
C ALA A 80 13.61 -3.56 26.14
N HIS A 81 12.29 -3.75 26.17
CA HIS A 81 11.67 -5.03 26.53
C HIS A 81 11.72 -6.07 25.40
N ILE A 82 11.95 -5.65 24.14
CA ILE A 82 12.09 -6.54 22.98
C ILE A 82 13.54 -6.94 22.76
N LYS A 83 14.49 -6.12 23.24
CA LYS A 83 15.94 -6.35 23.12
C LYS A 83 16.37 -6.63 21.66
N GLY A 84 15.71 -5.96 20.71
CA GLY A 84 15.98 -6.04 19.27
C GLY A 84 17.25 -5.28 18.90
N ASP A 85 18.41 -5.87 19.17
CA ASP A 85 19.74 -5.33 18.88
C ASP A 85 20.16 -5.51 17.40
N GLY A 86 19.22 -5.89 16.53
CA GLY A 86 19.47 -6.22 15.13
C GLY A 86 20.10 -7.59 14.90
N LYS A 87 20.42 -8.35 15.96
CA LYS A 87 21.03 -9.69 15.86
C LYS A 87 19.99 -10.79 16.07
N LYS A 88 19.05 -10.58 16.99
CA LYS A 88 17.95 -11.52 17.25
C LYS A 88 16.93 -11.50 16.13
N THR A 89 16.42 -12.68 15.80
CA THR A 89 15.26 -12.85 14.93
C THR A 89 13.97 -12.78 15.74
N TRP A 90 12.83 -12.62 15.07
CA TRP A 90 11.52 -12.71 15.75
C TRP A 90 11.27 -14.08 16.38
N ALA A 91 11.82 -15.15 15.82
CA ALA A 91 11.79 -16.47 16.44
C ALA A 91 12.49 -16.46 17.81
N ASP A 92 13.71 -15.91 17.88
CA ASP A 92 14.49 -15.85 19.12
C ASP A 92 13.74 -15.06 20.20
N VAL A 93 13.18 -13.90 19.85
CA VAL A 93 12.40 -13.05 20.77
C VAL A 93 11.11 -13.74 21.23
N ALA A 94 10.43 -14.48 20.36
CA ALA A 94 9.18 -15.15 20.71
C ALA A 94 9.39 -16.40 21.60
N THR A 95 10.59 -16.99 21.57
CA THR A 95 10.93 -18.19 22.34
C THR A 95 11.85 -17.93 23.53
N GLU A 96 12.25 -16.67 23.77
CA GLU A 96 13.06 -16.35 24.94
C GLU A 96 12.23 -16.46 26.22
N ASP A 97 12.80 -17.11 27.24
CA ASP A 97 12.20 -17.11 28.56
C ASP A 97 12.18 -15.68 29.12
N VAL A 98 11.05 -15.26 29.67
CA VAL A 98 10.96 -13.98 30.37
C VAL A 98 11.78 -14.12 31.66
N PRO A 99 12.87 -13.36 31.84
CA PRO A 99 13.61 -13.40 33.09
C PRO A 99 12.70 -12.87 34.21
N GLU A 100 12.60 -13.64 35.32
CA GLU A 100 11.89 -13.25 36.54
C GLU A 100 12.38 -11.92 37.14
#